data_AF-K9XUF8-F1
#
_entry.id   AF-K9XUF8-F1
#
_cell.length_a   1.000
_cell.length_b   1.000
_cell.length_c   1.000
_cell.angle_alpha   90.00
_cell.angle_beta   90.00
_cell.angle_gamma   90.00
#
_symmetry.space_group_name_H-M   'P 1'
#
loop_
_entity.id
_entity.type
_entity.pdbx_description
1 polymer ?
#
loop_
_entity_poly.entity_id
_entity_poly.type
_entity_poly.pdbx_seq_one_letter_code
_entity_poly.pdbx_strand_id
1 'polypeptide(L)'
;MFLLSQKILKFLVAFGVTLLLFNNIKIVKANAETMLMNQTEINQQIQSLSGWTTDGKKITRTFKFKDFVDAIAFVNKLVEPAEAAGHHPDLSISYNKVTVNLTTHDAGGITQKDFDLAQQITQLAE
;
A
#
# COMPACT_ATOMS: atom_id res chain seq x y z
N MET A 1 4.79 -43.16 31.07
CA MET A 1 4.91 -43.11 29.60
C MET A 1 3.69 -42.46 28.91
N PHE A 2 2.45 -42.77 29.31
CA PHE A 2 1.21 -42.25 28.68
C PHE A 2 0.99 -40.72 28.78
N LEU A 3 1.39 -40.10 29.89
CA LEU A 3 1.23 -38.65 30.12
C LEU A 3 2.19 -37.78 29.29
N LEU A 4 3.37 -38.29 28.92
CA LEU A 4 4.32 -37.57 28.06
C LEU A 4 3.79 -37.47 26.61
N SER A 5 3.17 -38.54 26.11
CA SER A 5 2.57 -38.60 24.77
C SER A 5 1.43 -37.58 24.61
N GLN A 6 0.57 -37.43 25.61
CA GLN A 6 -0.55 -36.47 25.59
C GLN A 6 -0.06 -35.01 25.63
N LYS A 7 1.05 -34.70 26.32
CA LYS A 7 1.64 -33.36 26.32
C LYS A 7 2.24 -33.00 24.96
N ILE A 8 2.94 -33.93 24.31
CA ILE A 8 3.54 -33.73 22.99
C ILE A 8 2.43 -33.56 21.93
N LEU A 9 1.36 -34.35 21.99
CA LEU A 9 0.23 -34.23 21.07
C LEU A 9 -0.52 -32.90 21.23
N LYS A 10 -0.77 -32.45 22.47
CA LYS A 10 -1.36 -31.12 22.72
C LYS A 10 -0.46 -29.98 22.26
N PHE A 11 0.86 -30.12 22.39
CA PHE A 11 1.82 -29.13 21.92
C PHE A 11 1.89 -29.06 20.39
N LEU A 12 1.88 -30.21 19.70
CA LEU A 12 1.84 -30.28 18.23
C LEU A 12 0.53 -29.72 17.66
N VAL A 13 -0.62 -30.01 18.30
CA VAL A 13 -1.91 -29.45 17.89
C VAL A 13 -1.95 -27.93 18.12
N ALA A 14 -1.48 -27.44 19.27
CA ALA A 14 -1.43 -26.00 19.54
C ALA A 14 -0.51 -25.26 18.55
N PHE A 15 0.68 -25.79 18.28
CA PHE A 15 1.62 -25.19 17.33
C PHE A 15 1.10 -25.22 15.88
N GLY A 16 0.48 -26.33 15.46
CA GLY A 16 -0.14 -26.46 14.14
C GLY A 16 -1.33 -25.51 13.94
N VAL A 17 -2.20 -25.37 14.94
CA VAL A 17 -3.34 -24.44 14.90
C VAL A 17 -2.85 -23.00 14.84
N THR A 18 -1.84 -22.63 15.64
CA THR A 18 -1.26 -21.27 15.61
C THR A 18 -0.62 -20.96 14.26
N LEU A 19 0.17 -21.89 13.67
CA LEU A 19 0.78 -21.70 12.36
C LEU A 19 -0.25 -21.57 11.22
N LEU A 20 -1.32 -22.38 11.26
CA LEU A 20 -2.43 -22.30 10.30
C LEU A 20 -3.19 -20.96 10.40
N LEU A 21 -3.44 -20.46 11.62
CA LEU A 21 -4.08 -19.17 11.84
C LEU A 21 -3.21 -18.01 11.30
N PHE A 22 -1.90 -18.03 11.56
CA PHE A 22 -0.99 -17.01 11.03
C PHE A 22 -0.96 -16.98 9.50
N ASN A 23 -0.95 -18.14 8.85
CA ASN A 23 -0.99 -18.21 7.39
C ASN A 23 -2.32 -17.70 6.84
N ASN A 24 -3.45 -18.07 7.43
CA ASN A 24 -4.75 -17.56 6.99
C ASN A 24 -4.86 -16.03 7.12
N ILE A 25 -4.37 -15.44 8.20
CA ILE A 25 -4.38 -13.99 8.38
C ILE A 25 -3.54 -13.29 7.29
N LYS A 26 -2.36 -13.82 6.95
CA LYS A 26 -1.53 -13.28 5.86
C LYS A 26 -2.23 -13.34 4.51
N ILE A 27 -2.86 -14.48 4.19
CA ILE A 27 -3.58 -14.67 2.93
C ILE A 27 -4.76 -13.70 2.82
N VAL A 28 -5.57 -13.58 3.87
CA VAL A 28 -6.73 -12.66 3.88
C VAL A 28 -6.29 -11.21 3.72
N LYS A 29 -5.20 -10.81 4.39
CA LYS A 29 -4.67 -9.45 4.30
C LYS A 29 -4.14 -9.14 2.89
N ALA A 30 -3.34 -10.03 2.31
CA ALA A 30 -2.83 -9.87 0.95
C ALA A 30 -3.97 -9.79 -0.09
N ASN A 31 -5.02 -10.59 0.08
CA ASN A 31 -6.19 -10.52 -0.79
C ASN A 31 -6.89 -9.16 -0.65
N ALA A 32 -7.13 -8.70 0.58
CA ALA A 32 -7.77 -7.41 0.84
C ALA A 32 -6.99 -6.23 0.24
N GLU A 33 -5.65 -6.31 0.22
CA GLU A 33 -4.81 -5.27 -0.39
C GLU A 33 -4.99 -5.15 -1.91
N THR A 34 -5.42 -6.22 -2.58
CA THR A 34 -5.66 -6.25 -4.03
C THR A 34 -7.13 -6.11 -4.44
N MET A 35 -8.05 -6.11 -3.46
CA MET A 35 -9.48 -5.98 -3.76
C MET A 35 -9.81 -4.54 -4.17
N LEU A 36 -10.58 -4.43 -5.25
CA LEU A 36 -11.10 -3.16 -5.73
C LEU A 36 -11.98 -2.52 -4.66
N MET A 37 -11.67 -1.28 -4.29
CA MET A 37 -12.44 -0.52 -3.31
C MET A 37 -13.68 0.08 -3.95
N ASN A 38 -14.74 0.23 -3.15
CA ASN A 38 -15.94 0.95 -3.58
C ASN A 38 -15.82 2.46 -3.31
N GLN A 39 -16.72 3.24 -3.92
CA GLN A 39 -16.67 4.70 -3.84
C GLN A 39 -16.79 5.24 -2.41
N THR A 40 -17.55 4.58 -1.53
CA THR A 40 -17.70 5.00 -0.14
C THR A 40 -16.39 4.83 0.63
N GLU A 41 -15.71 3.70 0.46
CA GLU A 41 -14.41 3.43 1.08
C GLU A 41 -13.35 4.42 0.60
N ILE A 42 -13.27 4.64 -0.72
CA ILE A 42 -12.36 5.61 -1.33
C ILE A 42 -12.60 7.01 -0.75
N ASN A 43 -13.86 7.45 -0.72
CA ASN A 43 -14.23 8.79 -0.23
C ASN A 43 -13.95 8.98 1.27
N GLN A 44 -14.01 7.92 2.07
CA GLN A 44 -13.66 7.98 3.49
C GLN A 44 -12.15 8.06 3.66
N GLN A 45 -11.40 7.19 2.99
CA GLN A 45 -9.96 7.07 3.21
C GLN A 45 -9.19 8.27 2.65
N ILE A 46 -9.62 8.84 1.51
CA ILE A 46 -8.98 10.02 0.91
C ILE A 46 -8.98 11.23 1.85
N GLN A 47 -9.94 11.33 2.78
CA GLN A 47 -10.00 12.41 3.77
C GLN A 47 -8.80 12.42 4.72
N SER A 48 -8.15 11.26 4.90
CA SER A 48 -6.94 11.15 5.73
C SER A 48 -5.65 11.50 4.99
N LEU A 49 -5.69 11.61 3.66
CA LEU A 49 -4.54 11.90 2.82
C LEU A 49 -4.55 13.36 2.34
N SER A 50 -4.04 14.26 3.18
CA SER A 50 -3.98 15.68 2.86
C SER A 50 -3.30 15.95 1.50
N GLY A 51 -3.94 16.78 0.67
CA GLY A 51 -3.44 17.16 -0.65
C GLY A 51 -3.66 16.12 -1.76
N TRP A 52 -4.12 14.91 -1.44
CA TRP A 52 -4.54 13.92 -2.43
C TRP A 52 -6.01 14.13 -2.80
N THR A 53 -6.34 13.88 -4.07
CA THR A 53 -7.70 13.91 -4.60
C THR A 53 -7.99 12.62 -5.35
N THR A 54 -9.25 12.37 -5.70
CA THR A 54 -9.65 11.18 -6.44
C THR A 54 -10.77 11.49 -7.43
N ASP A 55 -10.78 10.78 -8.56
CA ASP A 55 -11.87 10.74 -9.54
C ASP A 55 -12.68 9.43 -9.45
N GLY A 56 -12.43 8.59 -8.43
CA GLY A 56 -13.01 7.27 -8.25
C GLY A 56 -12.29 6.14 -8.99
N LYS A 57 -11.33 6.44 -9.88
CA LYS A 57 -10.51 5.44 -10.60
C LYS A 57 -9.04 5.47 -10.19
N LYS A 58 -8.56 6.63 -9.75
CA LYS A 58 -7.21 6.82 -9.23
C LYS A 58 -7.19 7.88 -8.15
N ILE A 59 -6.10 7.91 -7.39
CA ILE A 59 -5.78 9.02 -6.50
C ILE A 59 -4.62 9.83 -7.08
N THR A 60 -4.66 11.15 -6.93
CA THR A 60 -3.71 12.07 -7.54
C THR A 60 -3.24 13.13 -6.55
N ARG A 61 -1.95 13.47 -6.57
CA ARG A 61 -1.41 14.66 -5.90
C ARG A 61 -0.31 15.29 -6.73
N THR A 62 -0.28 16.63 -6.77
CA THR A 62 0.82 17.40 -7.37
C THR A 62 1.67 18.03 -6.28
N PHE A 63 2.95 17.66 -6.25
CA PHE A 63 3.97 18.23 -5.38
C PHE A 63 4.70 19.35 -6.11
N LYS A 64 4.98 20.45 -5.42
CA LYS A 64 5.71 21.61 -5.97
C LYS A 64 6.99 21.83 -5.17
N PHE A 65 8.10 21.93 -5.87
CA PHE A 65 9.44 22.12 -5.33
C PHE A 65 10.00 23.50 -5.70
N LYS A 66 11.19 23.83 -5.23
CA LYS A 66 11.85 25.10 -5.54
C LYS A 66 12.21 25.20 -7.02
N ASP A 67 12.82 24.14 -7.56
CA ASP A 67 13.32 24.06 -8.93
C ASP A 67 13.23 22.62 -9.48
N PHE A 68 13.77 22.42 -10.68
CA PHE A 68 13.78 21.12 -11.35
C PHE A 68 14.69 20.10 -10.67
N VAL A 69 15.79 20.53 -10.04
CA VAL A 69 16.73 19.62 -9.37
C VAL A 69 16.06 18.99 -8.17
N ASP A 70 15.35 19.79 -7.37
CA ASP A 70 14.60 19.30 -6.22
C ASP A 70 13.44 18.37 -6.64
N ALA A 71 12.78 18.66 -7.76
CA ALA A 71 11.73 17.79 -8.30
C ALA A 71 12.26 16.40 -8.69
N ILE A 72 13.41 16.33 -9.36
CA ILE A 72 14.04 15.05 -9.71
C ILE A 72 14.57 14.33 -8.47
N ALA A 73 15.11 15.06 -7.49
CA ALA A 73 15.53 14.47 -6.22
C ALA A 73 14.35 13.79 -5.50
N PHE A 74 13.16 14.40 -5.52
CA PHE A 74 11.94 13.76 -5.01
C PHE A 74 11.56 12.51 -5.81
N VAL A 75 11.56 12.56 -7.15
CA VAL A 75 11.26 11.38 -7.99
C VAL A 75 12.19 10.21 -7.69
N ASN A 76 13.49 10.46 -7.49
CA ASN A 76 14.44 9.41 -7.13
C ASN A 76 14.10 8.74 -5.79
N LYS A 77 13.58 9.49 -4.81
CA LYS A 77 13.15 8.92 -3.52
C LYS A 77 11.95 7.98 -3.66
N LEU A 78 11.18 8.06 -4.74
CA LEU A 78 10.02 7.19 -4.97
C LEU A 78 10.38 5.79 -5.44
N VAL A 79 11.61 5.58 -5.94
CA VAL A 79 12.02 4.31 -6.55
C VAL A 79 11.99 3.16 -5.52
N GLU A 80 12.70 3.31 -4.41
CA GLU A 80 12.77 2.25 -3.38
C GLU A 80 11.39 1.85 -2.82
N PRO A 81 10.51 2.77 -2.37
CA PRO A 81 9.20 2.39 -1.83
C PRO A 81 8.28 1.79 -2.90
N ALA A 82 8.33 2.26 -4.15
CA ALA A 82 7.53 1.69 -5.23
C ALA A 82 7.95 0.25 -5.56
N GLU A 83 9.26 0.00 -5.66
CA GLU A 83 9.81 -1.33 -5.87
C GLU A 83 9.52 -2.27 -4.68
N ALA A 84 9.70 -1.78 -3.45
CA ALA A 84 9.42 -2.55 -2.25
C ALA A 84 7.92 -2.92 -2.12
N ALA A 85 7.03 -2.04 -2.57
CA ALA A 85 5.59 -2.29 -2.60
C ALA A 85 5.16 -3.21 -3.77
N GLY A 86 6.01 -3.38 -4.80
CA GLY A 86 5.61 -3.99 -6.07
C GLY A 86 4.40 -3.25 -6.69
N HIS A 87 4.37 -1.93 -6.53
CA HIS A 87 3.28 -1.06 -6.94
C HIS A 87 3.85 0.28 -7.37
N HIS A 88 3.57 0.70 -8.61
CA HIS A 88 4.31 1.80 -9.23
C HIS A 88 3.40 3.00 -9.51
N PRO A 89 3.86 4.23 -9.26
CA PRO A 89 3.12 5.43 -9.62
C PRO A 89 3.26 5.81 -11.08
N ASP A 90 2.20 6.39 -11.63
CA ASP A 90 2.24 7.14 -12.89
C ASP A 90 2.67 8.59 -12.60
N LEU A 91 3.84 8.98 -13.12
CA LEU A 91 4.45 10.28 -12.85
C LEU A 91 4.37 11.24 -14.06
N SER A 92 4.05 12.50 -13.78
CA SER A 92 4.21 13.61 -14.73
C SER A 92 5.04 14.71 -14.11
N ILE A 93 6.10 15.15 -14.81
CA ILE A 93 7.04 16.15 -14.31
C ILE A 93 6.94 17.38 -15.21
N SER A 94 6.69 18.54 -14.60
CA SER A 94 6.61 19.84 -15.30
C SER A 94 7.43 20.86 -14.53
N TYR A 95 8.69 21.05 -14.94
CA TYR A 95 9.67 21.87 -14.23
C TYR A 95 9.74 21.47 -12.74
N ASN A 96 9.35 22.35 -11.82
CA ASN A 96 9.39 22.12 -10.38
C ASN A 96 8.13 21.43 -9.83
N LYS A 97 7.30 20.83 -10.68
CA LYS A 97 6.08 20.12 -10.25
C LYS A 97 6.16 18.65 -10.62
N VAL A 98 5.78 17.79 -9.68
CA VAL A 98 5.65 16.34 -9.87
C VAL A 98 4.22 15.95 -9.54
N THR A 99 3.46 15.53 -10.53
CA THR A 99 2.14 14.93 -10.34
C THR A 99 2.28 13.43 -10.25
N VAL A 100 1.79 12.87 -9.15
CA VAL A 100 1.75 11.44 -8.88
C VAL A 100 0.30 10.97 -9.03
N ASN A 101 0.08 9.94 -9.84
CA ASN A 101 -1.19 9.21 -9.88
C ASN A 101 -0.97 7.77 -9.43
N LEU A 102 -1.93 7.23 -8.68
CA LEU A 102 -1.91 5.86 -8.19
C LEU A 102 -3.25 5.18 -8.50
N THR A 103 -3.16 4.03 -9.14
CA THR A 103 -4.25 3.08 -9.39
C THR A 103 -3.65 1.69 -9.51
N THR A 104 -4.41 0.66 -9.14
CA THR A 104 -4.01 -0.73 -9.33
C THR A 104 -4.53 -1.23 -10.68
N HIS A 105 -3.68 -1.16 -11.71
CA HIS A 105 -4.06 -1.50 -13.09
C HIS A 105 -4.65 -2.90 -13.24
N ASP A 106 -4.06 -3.90 -12.57
CA ASP A 106 -4.51 -5.30 -12.64
C ASP A 106 -5.91 -5.50 -12.04
N ALA A 107 -6.28 -4.69 -11.04
CA ALA A 107 -7.60 -4.69 -10.42
C ALA A 107 -8.61 -3.79 -11.15
N GLY A 108 -8.15 -2.97 -12.10
CA GLY A 108 -8.98 -2.03 -12.85
C GLY A 108 -9.40 -0.78 -12.08
N GLY A 109 -8.73 -0.45 -10.97
CA GLY A 109 -9.04 0.75 -10.19
C GLY A 109 -8.31 0.81 -8.85
N ILE A 110 -8.87 1.55 -7.89
CA ILE A 110 -8.22 1.84 -6.60
C ILE A 110 -8.31 0.62 -5.68
N THR A 111 -7.18 0.26 -5.07
CA THR A 111 -7.08 -0.72 -3.99
C THR A 111 -6.37 -0.10 -2.78
N GLN A 112 -6.23 -0.86 -1.69
CA GLN A 112 -5.50 -0.39 -0.52
C GLN A 112 -4.02 -0.08 -0.83
N LYS A 113 -3.41 -0.77 -1.81
CA LYS A 113 -2.01 -0.51 -2.23
C LYS A 113 -1.78 0.92 -2.66
N ASP A 114 -2.78 1.53 -3.31
CA ASP A 114 -2.72 2.92 -3.75
C ASP A 114 -2.62 3.86 -2.56
N PHE A 115 -3.43 3.65 -1.53
CA PHE A 115 -3.40 4.46 -0.31
C PHE A 115 -2.14 4.26 0.51
N ASP A 116 -1.66 3.01 0.64
CA ASP A 116 -0.45 2.68 1.39
C ASP A 116 0.79 3.35 0.75
N LEU A 117 0.90 3.29 -0.57
CA LEU A 117 1.97 3.97 -1.29
C LEU A 117 1.81 5.50 -1.22
N ALA A 118 0.60 6.04 -1.36
CA ALA A 118 0.36 7.48 -1.23
C ALA A 118 0.79 8.04 0.14
N GLN A 119 0.60 7.26 1.22
CA GLN A 119 1.05 7.64 2.55
C GLN A 119 2.58 7.72 2.63
N GLN A 120 3.29 6.71 2.10
CA GLN A 120 4.76 6.72 2.06
C GLN A 120 5.29 7.88 1.20
N ILE A 121 4.70 8.12 0.03
CA ILE A 121 5.08 9.22 -0.86
C ILE A 121 4.89 10.58 -0.16
N THR A 122 3.82 10.73 0.62
CA THR A 122 3.56 11.96 1.38
C THR A 122 4.67 12.23 2.39
N GLN A 123 5.12 11.20 3.12
CA GLN A 123 6.21 11.33 4.09
C GLN A 123 7.55 11.69 3.45
N LEU A 124 7.80 11.27 2.20
CA LEU A 124 9.04 11.58 1.48
C LEU A 124 9.08 13.02 0.91
N ALA A 125 7.92 13.65 0.79
CA ALA A 125 7.75 15.00 0.27
C ALA A 125 7.83 16.09 1.36
N GLU A 126 7.67 15.70 2.62
CA GLU A 126 7.79 16.56 3.82
C GLU A 126 9.24 16.62 4.32
#